data_AF-A0A813ZN67-F1
#
_entry.id   AF-A0A813ZN67-F1
#
_cell.length_a   1.000
_cell.length_b   1.000
_cell.length_c   1.000
_cell.angle_alpha   90.00
_cell.angle_beta   90.00
_cell.angle_gamma   90.00
#
_symmetry.space_group_name_H-M   'P 1'
#
loop_
_entity.id
_entity.type
_entity.pdbx_description
1 polymer ?
#
loop_
_entity_poly.entity_id
_entity_poly.type
_entity_poly.pdbx_seq_one_letter_code
_entity_poly.pdbx_strand_id
1 'polypeptide(L)'
;MFSGLSLPIAITRNANTGILYVTDSVANSVVQIDPVANTTTTVAGGNGAGNATNQLDFPNGIYFDSATNSLVIANTDVHNIVRWFIGNNTAIVLAGTAGISGNTSTLLDTPFGVTFDSMGNMYVADTGNNRIQFFRAGQTVGTTIAGTGTAGTGASSLNTPSAVRLDNQGMSQAYRSWESSDQCSIHYVSAMPSQLYYATQTFLNKENFPGGSFHMRHLKLADSDKLNLINSIIDFVKHDASRKHKISVIENILTYASIKQKFVMVGDSGELDPEIYGEIARKYPDRIKMIFIRIVPGGKNNNSRFEIAFRNVRQDKWKTFSDATELPKKLYNDTNSINESGGGDGNIHSVYSNNTNILSTSLFYIIISVLLTLIYF
;
A
#
# COMPACT_ATOMS: atom_id res chain seq x y z
N MET A 1 -20.10 -16.30 15.54
CA MET A 1 -18.97 -16.04 16.46
C MET A 1 -18.00 -17.18 16.22
N PHE A 2 -16.81 -16.91 15.66
CA PHE A 2 -15.83 -17.96 15.37
C PHE A 2 -15.21 -18.42 16.70
N SER A 3 -15.71 -19.51 17.27
CA SER A 3 -15.18 -20.11 18.49
C SER A 3 -14.08 -21.13 18.17
N GLY A 4 -13.07 -21.26 19.03
CA GLY A 4 -12.08 -22.34 18.95
C GLY A 4 -10.65 -21.95 18.60
N LEU A 5 -10.31 -20.66 18.61
CA LEU A 5 -8.91 -20.22 18.54
C LEU A 5 -8.30 -20.23 19.94
N SER A 6 -7.06 -20.73 20.06
CA SER A 6 -6.36 -20.87 21.33
C SER A 6 -5.61 -19.59 21.71
N LEU A 7 -4.83 -19.03 20.78
CA LEU A 7 -4.15 -17.74 20.91
C LEU A 7 -3.95 -17.10 19.53
N PRO A 8 -4.95 -16.39 18.99
CA PRO A 8 -4.80 -15.69 17.72
C PRO A 8 -3.88 -14.48 17.87
N ILE A 9 -2.77 -14.42 17.14
CA ILE A 9 -1.78 -13.33 17.25
C ILE A 9 -1.80 -12.37 16.06
N ALA A 10 -1.74 -12.89 14.83
CA ALA A 10 -1.69 -12.07 13.63
C ALA A 10 -2.80 -12.44 12.65
N ILE A 11 -3.19 -11.48 11.83
CA ILE A 11 -4.20 -11.63 10.80
C ILE A 11 -3.75 -10.99 9.50
N THR A 12 -4.04 -11.65 8.38
CA THR A 12 -3.93 -11.10 7.04
C THR A 12 -5.18 -11.45 6.21
N ARG A 13 -5.39 -10.76 5.09
CA ARG A 13 -6.61 -10.87 4.29
C ARG A 13 -6.27 -11.12 2.82
N ASN A 14 -6.96 -12.05 2.19
CA ASN A 14 -7.06 -12.09 0.75
C ASN A 14 -8.01 -10.97 0.29
N ALA A 15 -7.45 -9.90 -0.30
CA ALA A 15 -8.23 -8.74 -0.71
C ALA A 15 -9.31 -9.07 -1.77
N ASN A 16 -9.06 -10.06 -2.61
CA ASN A 16 -9.95 -10.45 -3.72
C ASN A 16 -11.17 -11.22 -3.24
N THR A 17 -11.01 -12.08 -2.23
CA THR A 17 -12.09 -12.97 -1.75
C THR A 17 -12.68 -12.54 -0.42
N GLY A 18 -11.96 -11.72 0.36
CA GLY A 18 -12.34 -11.35 1.71
C GLY A 18 -12.01 -12.40 2.78
N ILE A 19 -11.43 -13.53 2.39
CA ILE A 19 -10.96 -14.58 3.30
C ILE A 19 -9.87 -14.02 4.22
N LEU A 20 -9.95 -14.38 5.50
CA LEU A 20 -8.98 -14.01 6.52
C LEU A 20 -8.08 -15.21 6.85
N TYR A 21 -6.81 -14.96 7.10
CA TYR A 21 -5.87 -15.95 7.61
C TYR A 21 -5.34 -15.48 8.95
N VAL A 22 -5.44 -16.32 9.97
CA VAL A 22 -5.09 -16.00 11.36
C VAL A 22 -4.08 -17.00 11.88
N THR A 23 -2.96 -16.53 12.41
CA THR A 23 -2.04 -17.39 13.16
C THR A 23 -2.60 -17.66 14.55
N ASP A 24 -2.76 -18.93 14.88
CA ASP A 24 -3.14 -19.40 16.21
C ASP A 24 -1.91 -20.04 16.85
N SER A 25 -1.18 -19.24 17.62
CA SER A 25 0.19 -19.56 18.04
C SER A 25 0.23 -20.74 18.99
N VAL A 26 -0.71 -20.83 19.94
CA VAL A 26 -0.79 -21.98 20.86
C VAL A 26 -1.27 -23.25 20.15
N ALA A 27 -2.13 -23.11 19.14
CA ALA A 27 -2.54 -24.24 18.33
C ALA A 27 -1.48 -24.66 17.29
N ASN A 28 -0.34 -23.96 17.21
CA ASN A 28 0.74 -24.24 16.25
C ASN A 28 0.24 -24.32 14.81
N SER A 29 -0.66 -23.40 14.44
CA SER A 29 -1.36 -23.48 13.16
C SER A 29 -1.74 -22.11 12.61
N VAL A 30 -2.10 -22.11 11.34
CA VAL A 30 -2.80 -20.99 10.70
C VAL A 30 -4.16 -21.46 10.25
N VAL A 31 -5.17 -20.70 10.63
CA VAL A 31 -6.56 -20.94 10.21
C VAL A 31 -6.96 -19.96 9.13
N GLN A 32 -7.71 -20.47 8.16
CA GLN A 32 -8.47 -19.68 7.21
C GLN A 32 -9.88 -19.49 7.76
N ILE A 33 -10.40 -18.27 7.71
CA ILE A 33 -11.76 -17.91 8.10
C ILE A 33 -12.45 -17.29 6.89
N ASP A 34 -13.56 -17.91 6.47
CA ASP A 34 -14.46 -17.36 5.47
C ASP A 34 -15.62 -16.65 6.20
N PRO A 35 -15.68 -15.30 6.17
CA PRO A 35 -16.73 -14.55 6.84
C PRO A 35 -18.11 -14.69 6.17
N VAL A 36 -18.15 -15.06 4.89
CA VAL A 36 -19.40 -15.20 4.12
C VAL A 36 -19.96 -16.61 4.30
N ALA A 37 -19.12 -17.64 4.14
CA ALA A 37 -19.51 -19.02 4.35
C ALA A 37 -19.59 -19.40 5.85
N ASN A 38 -19.04 -18.55 6.74
CA ASN A 38 -18.95 -18.77 8.18
C ASN A 38 -18.23 -20.09 8.53
N THR A 39 -17.12 -20.37 7.84
CA THR A 39 -16.29 -21.56 8.03
C THR A 39 -14.89 -21.21 8.51
N THR A 40 -14.31 -22.08 9.35
CA THR A 40 -12.91 -21.98 9.80
C THR A 40 -12.19 -23.30 9.51
N THR A 41 -11.03 -23.25 8.85
CA THR A 41 -10.26 -24.44 8.47
C THR A 41 -8.77 -24.21 8.67
N THR A 42 -8.06 -25.17 9.26
CA THR A 42 -6.58 -25.13 9.33
C THR A 42 -5.99 -25.27 7.93
N VAL A 43 -5.09 -24.35 7.56
CA VAL A 43 -4.44 -24.29 6.24
C VAL A 43 -2.91 -24.39 6.29
N ALA A 44 -2.32 -24.27 7.49
CA ALA A 44 -0.91 -24.53 7.73
C ALA A 44 -0.69 -25.01 9.17
N GLY A 45 0.32 -25.85 9.40
CA GLY A 45 0.62 -26.42 10.72
C GLY A 45 -0.48 -27.36 11.23
N GLY A 46 -0.73 -27.34 12.54
CA GLY A 46 -1.73 -28.19 13.20
C GLY A 46 -1.28 -29.64 13.47
N ASN A 47 -0.03 -29.98 13.15
CA ASN A 47 0.57 -31.30 13.36
C ASN A 47 1.45 -31.37 14.63
N GLY A 48 1.11 -30.56 15.64
CA GLY A 48 1.91 -30.35 16.84
C GLY A 48 3.05 -29.35 16.64
N ALA A 49 3.62 -28.90 17.77
CA ALA A 49 4.81 -28.06 17.83
C ALA A 49 6.04 -28.81 17.30
N GLY A 50 6.84 -28.15 16.46
CA GLY A 50 8.11 -28.70 16.00
C GLY A 50 8.65 -28.05 14.73
N ASN A 51 9.79 -28.57 14.27
CA ASN A 51 10.56 -28.05 13.15
C ASN A 51 10.48 -28.91 11.87
N ALA A 52 9.63 -29.95 11.85
CA ALA A 52 9.37 -30.70 10.63
C ALA A 52 8.68 -29.80 9.58
N THR A 53 8.81 -30.15 8.30
CA THR A 53 8.28 -29.31 7.20
C THR A 53 6.76 -29.17 7.24
N ASN A 54 6.03 -30.04 7.92
CA ASN A 54 4.59 -29.97 8.12
C ASN A 54 4.18 -29.44 9.51
N GLN A 55 5.12 -28.91 10.30
CA GLN A 55 4.89 -28.38 11.64
C GLN A 55 5.17 -26.88 11.69
N LEU A 56 4.55 -26.22 12.66
CA LEU A 56 4.88 -24.87 13.11
C LEU A 56 5.10 -24.95 14.62
N ASP A 57 5.87 -24.03 15.18
CA ASP A 57 5.99 -23.85 16.62
C ASP A 57 5.86 -22.36 16.94
N PHE A 58 4.79 -22.05 17.69
CA PHE A 58 4.42 -20.70 18.08
C PHE A 58 4.43 -19.69 16.92
N PRO A 59 3.71 -19.95 15.80
CA PRO A 59 3.73 -19.05 14.64
C PRO A 59 3.12 -17.69 14.97
N ASN A 60 3.78 -16.59 14.58
CA ASN A 60 3.35 -15.22 14.88
C ASN A 60 2.98 -14.42 13.62
N GLY A 61 3.87 -13.57 13.11
CA GLY A 61 3.57 -12.71 11.98
C GLY A 61 3.24 -13.50 10.71
N ILE A 62 2.31 -12.98 9.94
CA ILE A 62 1.83 -13.61 8.71
C ILE A 62 1.67 -12.59 7.58
N TYR A 63 2.04 -13.00 6.38
CA TYR A 63 1.86 -12.27 5.13
C TYR A 63 1.20 -13.18 4.09
N PHE A 64 0.17 -12.70 3.40
CA PHE A 64 -0.47 -13.44 2.31
C PHE A 64 0.06 -12.95 0.96
N ASP A 65 0.66 -13.86 0.20
CA ASP A 65 1.08 -13.61 -1.17
C ASP A 65 -0.02 -14.06 -2.13
N SER A 66 -0.75 -13.07 -2.65
CA SER A 66 -1.84 -13.30 -3.60
C SER A 66 -1.38 -13.82 -4.96
N ALA A 67 -0.13 -13.58 -5.37
CA ALA A 67 0.37 -14.01 -6.68
C ALA A 67 0.61 -15.52 -6.72
N THR A 68 1.04 -16.09 -5.59
CA THR A 68 1.36 -17.51 -5.46
C THR A 68 0.33 -18.30 -4.65
N ASN A 69 -0.69 -17.62 -4.10
CA ASN A 69 -1.66 -18.17 -3.17
C ASN A 69 -0.99 -18.89 -1.98
N SER A 70 -0.04 -18.19 -1.35
CA SER A 70 0.75 -18.74 -0.24
C SER A 70 0.77 -17.81 0.96
N LEU A 71 1.06 -18.38 2.12
CA LEU A 71 1.25 -17.70 3.39
C LEU A 71 2.73 -17.69 3.73
N VAL A 72 3.29 -16.54 4.07
CA VAL A 72 4.63 -16.44 4.66
C VAL A 72 4.45 -16.19 6.15
N ILE A 73 5.05 -17.06 6.96
CA ILE A 73 4.78 -17.18 8.39
C ILE A 73 6.11 -17.06 9.12
N ALA A 74 6.16 -16.21 10.15
CA ALA A 74 7.22 -16.22 11.13
C ALA A 74 6.99 -17.38 12.09
N ASN A 75 7.84 -18.40 12.00
CA ASN A 75 7.75 -19.62 12.80
C ASN A 75 8.71 -19.45 13.98
N THR A 76 8.20 -18.74 14.99
CA THR A 76 9.01 -17.99 15.95
C THR A 76 9.91 -18.88 16.79
N ASP A 77 9.37 -19.95 17.35
CA ASP A 77 10.13 -20.86 18.22
C ASP A 77 11.00 -21.85 17.42
N VAL A 78 10.78 -21.93 16.10
CA VAL A 78 11.66 -22.64 15.16
C VAL A 78 12.76 -21.72 14.60
N HIS A 79 12.72 -20.42 14.89
CA HIS A 79 13.71 -19.42 14.48
C HIS A 79 13.88 -19.28 12.96
N ASN A 80 12.79 -19.45 12.21
CA ASN A 80 12.81 -19.30 10.76
C ASN A 80 11.55 -18.61 10.20
N ILE A 81 11.67 -18.19 8.93
CA ILE A 81 10.53 -17.74 8.13
C ILE A 81 10.21 -18.83 7.11
N VAL A 82 8.96 -19.22 7.02
CA VAL A 82 8.51 -20.27 6.11
C VAL A 82 7.43 -19.76 5.16
N ARG A 83 7.41 -20.30 3.94
CA ARG A 83 6.31 -20.17 2.99
C ARG A 83 5.49 -21.45 2.98
N TRP A 84 4.18 -21.32 3.11
CA TRP A 84 3.22 -22.39 3.04
C TRP A 84 2.22 -22.12 1.92
N PHE A 85 2.22 -22.95 0.88
CA PHE A 85 1.23 -22.85 -0.20
C PHE A 85 -0.10 -23.41 0.26
N ILE A 86 -1.18 -22.68 0.05
CA ILE A 86 -2.51 -23.12 0.48
C ILE A 86 -2.90 -24.37 -0.32
N GLY A 87 -3.27 -25.44 0.39
CA GLY A 87 -3.53 -26.76 -0.19
C GLY A 87 -2.35 -27.73 -0.13
N ASN A 88 -1.15 -27.26 0.24
CA ASN A 88 0.00 -28.13 0.50
C ASN A 88 0.08 -28.51 1.99
N ASN A 89 0.78 -29.61 2.27
CA ASN A 89 0.99 -30.12 3.64
C ASN A 89 2.35 -29.74 4.25
N THR A 90 3.23 -29.11 3.48
CA THR A 90 4.59 -28.80 3.90
C THR A 90 4.98 -27.38 3.53
N ALA A 91 5.76 -26.74 4.39
CA ALA A 91 6.36 -25.44 4.20
C ALA A 91 7.74 -25.52 3.52
N ILE A 92 8.17 -24.39 2.96
CA ILE A 92 9.51 -24.16 2.43
C ILE A 92 10.16 -23.05 3.26
N VAL A 93 11.39 -23.25 3.70
CA VAL A 93 12.15 -22.24 4.46
C VAL A 93 12.59 -21.11 3.53
N LEU A 94 12.34 -19.86 3.93
CA LEU A 94 12.78 -18.66 3.21
C LEU A 94 14.00 -17.99 3.84
N ALA A 95 14.10 -18.00 5.17
CA ALA A 95 15.21 -17.44 5.92
C ALA A 95 15.31 -18.09 7.31
N GLY A 96 16.51 -18.07 7.89
CA GLY A 96 16.82 -18.80 9.13
C GLY A 96 17.06 -20.29 8.86
N THR A 97 17.60 -20.98 9.86
CA THR A 97 17.76 -22.44 9.83
C THR A 97 16.84 -23.06 10.87
N ALA A 98 16.00 -24.00 10.46
CA ALA A 98 14.96 -24.56 11.33
C ALA A 98 15.55 -25.17 12.61
N GLY A 99 15.11 -24.67 13.77
CA GLY A 99 15.56 -25.10 15.09
C GLY A 99 16.93 -24.59 15.52
N ILE A 100 17.53 -23.65 14.77
CA ILE A 100 18.82 -23.05 15.11
C ILE A 100 18.66 -21.54 15.23
N SER A 101 18.71 -21.03 16.46
CA SER A 101 18.80 -19.60 16.72
C SER A 101 20.22 -19.07 16.51
N GLY A 102 20.33 -17.79 16.16
CA GLY A 102 21.61 -17.09 16.09
C GLY A 102 21.48 -15.70 15.50
N ASN A 103 22.59 -14.97 15.48
CA ASN A 103 22.64 -13.56 15.08
C ASN A 103 23.47 -13.28 13.82
N THR A 104 23.90 -14.32 13.11
CA THR A 104 24.61 -14.18 11.82
C THR A 104 23.67 -13.68 10.73
N SER A 105 24.18 -13.44 9.52
CA SER A 105 23.37 -13.01 8.38
C SER A 105 22.40 -14.08 7.86
N THR A 106 22.61 -15.36 8.21
CA THR A 106 21.76 -16.48 7.77
C THR A 106 20.89 -17.06 8.87
N LEU A 107 21.11 -16.65 10.12
CA LEU A 107 20.36 -17.08 11.28
C LEU A 107 19.44 -15.96 11.79
N LEU A 108 18.35 -16.39 12.41
CA LEU A 108 17.38 -15.54 13.08
C LEU A 108 17.25 -16.03 14.53
N ASP A 109 16.69 -15.20 15.40
CA ASP A 109 16.33 -15.54 16.75
C ASP A 109 14.94 -14.99 17.06
N THR A 110 14.01 -15.90 17.35
CA THR A 110 12.59 -15.62 17.62
C THR A 110 11.96 -14.56 16.68
N PRO A 111 12.00 -14.75 15.34
CA PRO A 111 11.43 -13.77 14.42
C PRO A 111 9.91 -13.64 14.64
N PHE A 112 9.40 -12.41 14.67
CA PHE A 112 7.99 -12.16 14.98
C PHE A 112 7.23 -11.58 13.81
N GLY A 113 7.73 -10.51 13.19
CA GLY A 113 7.07 -9.82 12.07
C GLY A 113 7.72 -10.17 10.73
N VAL A 114 6.90 -10.29 9.67
CA VAL A 114 7.39 -10.46 8.28
C VAL A 114 6.54 -9.64 7.32
N THR A 115 7.17 -8.99 6.35
CA THR A 115 6.51 -8.28 5.25
C THR A 115 7.39 -8.30 4.00
N PHE A 116 6.79 -8.00 2.84
CA PHE A 116 7.49 -7.91 1.56
C PHE A 116 7.29 -6.53 0.94
N ASP A 117 8.27 -6.09 0.14
CA ASP A 117 8.08 -4.99 -0.80
C ASP A 117 7.54 -5.49 -2.16
N SER A 118 7.22 -4.56 -3.05
CA SER A 118 6.74 -4.85 -4.40
C SER A 118 7.75 -5.57 -5.30
N MET A 119 9.04 -5.57 -4.94
CA MET A 119 10.11 -6.25 -5.68
C MET A 119 10.32 -7.68 -5.15
N GLY A 120 9.55 -8.10 -4.15
CA GLY A 120 9.67 -9.42 -3.52
C GLY A 120 10.81 -9.50 -2.51
N ASN A 121 11.39 -8.38 -2.08
CA ASN A 121 12.34 -8.38 -0.98
C ASN A 121 11.60 -8.53 0.35
N MET A 122 12.17 -9.32 1.25
CA MET A 122 11.57 -9.66 2.53
C MET A 122 12.19 -8.87 3.67
N TYR A 123 11.36 -8.42 4.60
CA TYR A 123 11.76 -7.71 5.79
C TYR A 123 11.24 -8.49 7.00
N VAL A 124 12.12 -8.76 7.95
CA VAL A 124 11.84 -9.60 9.12
C VAL A 124 12.20 -8.84 10.37
N ALA A 125 11.27 -8.76 11.32
CA ALA A 125 11.58 -8.37 12.69
C ALA A 125 12.20 -9.57 13.40
N ASP A 126 13.53 -9.54 13.53
CA ASP A 126 14.35 -10.57 14.16
C ASP A 126 14.44 -10.25 15.65
N THR A 127 13.35 -10.56 16.37
CA THR A 127 12.98 -9.96 17.66
C THR A 127 13.97 -10.28 18.77
N GLY A 128 14.41 -11.54 18.89
CA GLY A 128 15.42 -11.95 19.86
C GLY A 128 16.76 -11.23 19.65
N ASN A 129 17.07 -10.95 18.39
CA ASN A 129 18.25 -10.17 17.99
C ASN A 129 18.04 -8.66 17.99
N ASN A 130 16.88 -8.13 18.41
CA ASN A 130 16.63 -6.69 18.49
C ASN A 130 16.98 -5.92 17.20
N ARG A 131 16.62 -6.49 16.03
CA ARG A 131 16.97 -5.92 14.72
C ARG A 131 15.89 -6.18 13.67
N ILE A 132 15.97 -5.42 12.56
CA ILE A 132 15.21 -5.69 11.33
C ILE A 132 16.19 -6.19 10.26
N GLN A 133 15.90 -7.38 9.73
CA GLN A 133 16.66 -8.02 8.66
C GLN A 133 15.97 -7.81 7.32
N PHE A 134 16.76 -7.43 6.31
CA PHE A 134 16.37 -7.34 4.91
C PHE A 134 16.96 -8.50 4.12
N PHE A 135 16.14 -9.21 3.36
CA PHE A 135 16.55 -10.26 2.45
C PHE A 135 16.14 -9.87 1.03
N ARG A 136 17.10 -9.82 0.12
CA ARG A 136 16.81 -9.61 -1.30
C ARG A 136 15.99 -10.79 -1.83
N ALA A 137 15.09 -10.53 -2.78
CA ALA A 137 14.24 -11.56 -3.39
C ALA A 137 15.03 -12.84 -3.76
N GLY A 138 14.60 -13.98 -3.21
CA GLY A 138 15.22 -15.30 -3.44
C GLY A 138 16.53 -15.56 -2.71
N GLN A 139 17.03 -14.63 -1.90
CA GLN A 139 18.25 -14.79 -1.10
C GLN A 139 17.94 -15.20 0.34
N THR A 140 18.80 -16.03 0.92
CA THR A 140 18.73 -16.48 2.33
C THR A 140 19.70 -15.74 3.24
N VAL A 141 20.55 -14.87 2.68
CA VAL A 141 21.49 -14.03 3.42
C VAL A 141 20.84 -12.66 3.66
N GLY A 142 20.66 -12.32 4.93
CA GLY A 142 20.06 -11.07 5.39
C GLY A 142 21.09 -9.97 5.65
N THR A 143 20.65 -8.72 5.50
CA THR A 143 21.37 -7.51 5.89
C THR A 143 20.59 -6.80 6.99
N THR A 144 21.26 -6.43 8.08
CA THR A 144 20.61 -5.62 9.12
C THR A 144 20.42 -4.20 8.60
N ILE A 145 19.19 -3.73 8.60
CA ILE A 145 18.83 -2.37 8.14
C ILE A 145 18.37 -1.44 9.25
N ALA A 146 18.03 -1.99 10.43
CA ALA A 146 17.69 -1.24 11.63
C ALA A 146 17.97 -2.09 12.88
N GLY A 147 18.30 -1.44 14.00
CA GLY A 147 18.71 -2.10 15.24
C GLY A 147 20.20 -2.47 15.27
N THR A 148 20.73 -2.67 16.47
CA THR A 148 22.16 -2.88 16.73
C THR A 148 22.51 -4.31 17.12
N GLY A 149 21.55 -5.24 17.12
CA GLY A 149 21.75 -6.59 17.66
C GLY A 149 21.57 -6.67 19.19
N THR A 150 21.35 -5.53 19.85
CA THR A 150 21.23 -5.39 21.30
C THR A 150 20.03 -4.54 21.65
N ALA A 151 19.30 -4.94 22.69
CA ALA A 151 18.15 -4.20 23.19
C ALA A 151 18.60 -2.80 23.66
N GLY A 152 17.90 -1.75 23.22
CA GLY A 152 18.22 -0.39 23.64
C GLY A 152 17.14 0.63 23.30
N THR A 153 17.29 1.82 23.86
CA THR A 153 16.38 2.97 23.67
C THR A 153 17.02 4.12 22.88
N GLY A 154 18.24 3.92 22.38
CA GLY A 154 18.95 4.90 21.56
C GLY A 154 18.37 4.99 20.14
N ALA A 155 18.67 6.07 19.44
CA ALA A 155 18.09 6.37 18.12
C ALA A 155 18.27 5.26 17.07
N SER A 156 19.33 4.46 17.17
CA SER A 156 19.61 3.35 16.24
C SER A 156 19.31 1.97 16.83
N SER A 157 18.92 1.89 18.10
CA SER A 157 18.67 0.63 18.81
C SER A 157 17.19 0.29 18.79
N LEU A 158 16.89 -1.00 18.72
CA LEU A 158 15.53 -1.50 18.90
C LEU A 158 15.49 -2.31 20.19
N ASN A 159 14.31 -2.42 20.77
CA ASN A 159 14.06 -3.30 21.90
C ASN A 159 12.85 -4.15 21.52
N THR A 160 13.07 -5.45 21.34
CA THR A 160 12.05 -6.46 21.01
C THR A 160 11.10 -6.02 19.89
N PRO A 161 11.61 -5.68 18.68
CA PRO A 161 10.75 -5.28 17.57
C PRO A 161 9.82 -6.43 17.21
N SER A 162 8.50 -6.24 17.32
CA SER A 162 7.49 -7.29 17.09
C SER A 162 6.83 -7.20 15.72
N ALA A 163 6.87 -6.04 15.08
CA ALA A 163 6.22 -5.81 13.80
C ALA A 163 7.15 -5.07 12.83
N VAL A 164 7.03 -5.41 11.56
CA VAL A 164 7.60 -4.66 10.45
C VAL A 164 6.51 -4.47 9.41
N ARG A 165 6.31 -3.23 8.98
CA ARG A 165 5.34 -2.86 7.96
C ARG A 165 6.01 -1.85 7.05
N LEU A 166 5.93 -2.10 5.75
CA LEU A 166 6.36 -1.11 4.77
C LEU A 166 5.22 -0.13 4.53
N ASP A 167 5.55 1.14 4.36
CA ASP A 167 4.60 2.15 3.89
C ASP A 167 4.23 1.97 2.40
N ASN A 168 4.86 0.99 1.74
CA ASN A 168 4.74 0.70 0.33
C ASN A 168 3.45 -0.06 0.00
N GLN A 169 2.30 0.60 0.17
CA GLN A 169 1.00 0.09 -0.29
C GLN A 169 0.93 -0.19 -1.80
N GLY A 170 2.03 -0.15 -2.57
CA GLY A 170 2.00 -0.32 -4.02
C GLY A 170 1.72 0.99 -4.78
N MET A 171 1.63 2.13 -4.07
CA MET A 171 1.18 3.39 -4.65
C MET A 171 2.14 3.91 -5.72
N SER A 172 3.44 3.88 -5.46
CA SER A 172 4.43 4.37 -6.44
C SER A 172 4.43 3.49 -7.70
N GLN A 173 4.22 2.18 -7.56
CA GLN A 173 4.10 1.23 -8.67
C GLN A 173 2.82 1.50 -9.47
N ALA A 174 1.68 1.69 -8.80
CA ALA A 174 0.41 2.03 -9.45
C ALA A 174 0.54 3.34 -10.25
N TYR A 175 1.13 4.37 -9.66
CA TYR A 175 1.30 5.65 -10.35
C TYR A 175 2.26 5.58 -11.53
N ARG A 176 3.36 4.82 -11.43
CA ARG A 176 4.25 4.55 -12.57
C ARG A 176 3.58 3.73 -13.66
N SER A 177 2.72 2.77 -13.31
CA SER A 177 1.96 2.04 -14.33
C SER A 177 1.04 2.99 -15.11
N TRP A 178 0.44 3.97 -14.46
CA TRP A 178 -0.40 4.96 -15.14
C TRP A 178 0.40 5.99 -15.95
N GLU A 179 1.55 6.45 -15.44
CA GLU A 179 2.46 7.32 -16.19
C GLU A 179 2.93 6.63 -17.48
N SER A 180 3.41 5.37 -17.37
CA SER A 180 3.97 4.63 -18.50
C SER A 180 2.92 4.09 -19.48
N SER A 181 1.80 3.54 -19.00
CA SER A 181 0.84 2.84 -19.86
C SER A 181 -0.30 3.72 -20.37
N ASP A 182 -0.69 4.75 -19.63
CA ASP A 182 -1.79 5.65 -19.99
C ASP A 182 -1.29 7.05 -20.41
N GLN A 183 0.03 7.26 -20.48
CA GLN A 183 0.68 8.54 -20.79
C GLN A 183 0.15 9.69 -19.92
N CYS A 184 -0.08 9.40 -18.64
CA CYS A 184 -0.61 10.37 -17.70
C CYS A 184 0.47 11.32 -17.21
N SER A 185 0.11 12.59 -17.02
CA SER A 185 0.94 13.55 -16.29
C SER A 185 0.50 13.63 -14.82
N ILE A 186 1.48 13.69 -13.91
CA ILE A 186 1.25 13.66 -12.47
C ILE A 186 1.39 15.07 -11.85
N HIS A 187 0.43 15.42 -11.00
CA HIS A 187 0.41 16.65 -10.21
C HIS A 187 0.30 16.31 -8.72
N TYR A 188 1.36 16.59 -7.97
CA TYR A 188 1.39 16.44 -6.52
C TYR A 188 0.89 17.73 -5.86
N VAL A 189 -0.26 17.66 -5.21
CA VAL A 189 -0.91 18.79 -4.54
C VAL A 189 -0.86 18.57 -3.03
N SER A 190 -0.17 19.43 -2.29
CA SER A 190 0.02 19.24 -0.85
C SER A 190 -0.16 20.55 -0.09
N ALA A 191 -0.81 20.47 1.06
CA ALA A 191 -0.92 21.61 1.97
C ALA A 191 0.35 21.82 2.83
N MET A 192 1.37 20.98 2.64
CA MET A 192 2.65 21.03 3.33
C MET A 192 3.47 22.28 2.97
N PRO A 193 4.37 22.74 3.86
CA PRO A 193 5.25 23.86 3.61
C PRO A 193 6.15 23.59 2.40
N SER A 194 6.20 24.53 1.45
CA SER A 194 7.11 24.43 0.29
C SER A 194 8.58 24.32 0.71
N GLN A 195 8.93 24.74 1.92
CA GLN A 195 10.24 24.56 2.53
C GLN A 195 10.65 23.08 2.65
N LEU A 196 9.69 22.15 2.70
CA LEU A 196 9.94 20.71 2.73
C LEU A 196 10.07 20.10 1.34
N TYR A 197 10.10 20.90 0.27
CA TYR A 197 10.17 20.41 -1.11
C TYR A 197 11.35 19.45 -1.32
N TYR A 198 12.56 19.81 -0.88
CA TYR A 198 13.74 18.96 -1.09
C TYR A 198 13.62 17.60 -0.38
N ALA A 199 13.14 17.59 0.88
CA ALA A 199 12.89 16.36 1.63
C ALA A 199 11.82 15.50 0.94
N THR A 200 10.75 16.13 0.46
CA THR A 200 9.65 15.48 -0.25
C THR A 200 10.14 14.86 -1.56
N GLN A 201 10.90 15.61 -2.36
CA GLN A 201 11.45 15.13 -3.62
C GLN A 201 12.43 13.96 -3.40
N THR A 202 13.27 14.05 -2.37
CA THR A 202 14.21 12.98 -2.01
C THR A 202 13.47 11.69 -1.66
N PHE A 203 12.41 11.79 -0.84
CA PHE A 203 11.55 10.66 -0.52
C PHE A 203 10.91 10.06 -1.78
N LEU A 204 10.27 10.88 -2.61
CA LEU A 204 9.58 10.39 -3.81
C LEU A 204 10.52 9.70 -4.78
N ASN A 205 11.73 10.23 -4.97
CA ASN A 205 12.75 9.60 -5.80
C ASN A 205 13.21 8.25 -5.21
N LYS A 206 13.42 8.18 -3.88
CA LYS A 206 13.85 6.96 -3.18
C LYS A 206 12.78 5.87 -3.25
N GLU A 207 11.52 6.23 -3.01
CA GLU A 207 10.37 5.32 -3.09
C GLU A 207 9.85 5.13 -4.53
N ASN A 208 10.56 5.73 -5.48
CA ASN A 208 10.40 5.56 -6.92
C ASN A 208 8.99 5.96 -7.38
N PHE A 209 8.46 7.06 -6.85
CA PHE A 209 7.26 7.70 -7.38
C PHE A 209 7.57 8.36 -8.73
N PRO A 210 6.58 8.44 -9.65
CA PRO A 210 6.78 9.06 -10.95
C PRO A 210 7.10 10.55 -10.83
N GLY A 211 7.75 11.10 -11.86
CA GLY A 211 7.97 12.54 -11.95
C GLY A 211 6.65 13.30 -12.03
N GLY A 212 6.67 14.59 -11.69
CA GLY A 212 5.45 15.39 -11.72
C GLY A 212 5.66 16.83 -11.29
N SER A 213 4.62 17.64 -11.45
CA SER A 213 4.62 19.00 -10.92
C SER A 213 4.24 19.00 -9.43
N PHE A 214 4.85 19.89 -8.65
CA PHE A 214 4.63 20.03 -7.22
C PHE A 214 3.93 21.33 -6.89
N HIS A 215 2.83 21.23 -6.17
CA HIS A 215 2.00 22.36 -5.75
C HIS A 215 1.91 22.31 -4.23
N MET A 216 2.81 23.04 -3.59
CA MET A 216 2.93 23.09 -2.13
C MET A 216 2.52 24.46 -1.61
N ARG A 217 2.17 24.54 -0.33
CA ARG A 217 1.79 25.82 0.29
C ARG A 217 3.00 26.50 0.89
N HIS A 218 3.23 27.75 0.55
CA HIS A 218 4.31 28.52 1.15
C HIS A 218 3.98 28.91 2.60
N LEU A 219 4.81 28.51 3.56
CA LEU A 219 4.72 28.98 4.94
C LEU A 219 5.41 30.34 5.04
N LYS A 220 4.63 31.42 5.22
CA LYS A 220 5.19 32.74 5.52
C LYS A 220 5.55 32.79 7.00
N LEU A 221 6.81 33.00 7.33
CA LEU A 221 7.24 33.24 8.70
C LEU A 221 7.30 34.74 8.93
N ALA A 222 6.59 35.23 9.94
CA ALA A 222 6.70 36.62 10.36
C ALA A 222 8.05 36.86 11.07
N ASP A 223 8.60 38.07 10.92
CA ASP A 223 9.89 38.45 11.51
C ASP A 223 9.91 38.39 13.06
N SER A 224 11.11 38.05 13.57
CA SER A 224 11.70 37.97 14.94
C SER A 224 10.85 37.82 16.21
N ASP A 225 9.58 38.20 16.22
CA ASP A 225 8.70 38.05 17.38
C ASP A 225 8.15 36.62 17.46
N LYS A 226 8.52 35.91 18.53
CA LYS A 226 8.10 34.52 18.79
C LYS A 226 6.59 34.31 18.72
N LEU A 227 5.78 35.30 19.11
CA LEU A 227 4.32 35.21 19.04
C LEU A 227 3.79 35.26 17.60
N ASN A 228 4.37 36.10 16.74
CA ASN A 228 4.00 36.20 15.33
C ASN A 228 4.42 34.94 14.56
N LEU A 229 5.53 34.33 14.95
CA LEU A 229 5.98 33.03 14.46
C LEU A 229 4.97 31.91 14.80
N ILE A 230 4.54 31.84 16.07
CA ILE A 230 3.55 30.85 16.51
C ILE A 230 2.22 31.02 15.77
N ASN A 231 1.73 32.25 15.64
CA ASN A 231 0.49 32.53 14.90
C ASN A 231 0.59 32.13 13.43
N SER A 232 1.75 32.38 12.79
CA SER A 232 2.01 31.96 11.40
C SER A 232 1.94 30.44 11.23
N ILE A 233 2.47 29.69 12.21
CA ILE A 233 2.41 28.21 12.21
C ILE A 233 0.97 27.73 12.48
N ILE A 234 0.27 28.32 13.44
CA ILE A 234 -1.13 27.99 13.77
C ILE A 234 -2.02 28.22 12.55
N ASP A 235 -1.92 29.37 11.91
CA ASP A 235 -2.70 29.71 10.72
C ASP A 235 -2.37 28.78 9.54
N PHE A 236 -1.10 28.37 9.44
CA PHE A 236 -0.70 27.37 8.46
C PHE A 236 -1.37 26.03 8.74
N VAL A 237 -1.35 25.50 9.97
CA VAL A 237 -1.93 24.17 10.25
C VAL A 237 -3.46 24.15 10.31
N LYS A 238 -4.15 25.31 10.23
CA LYS A 238 -5.61 25.36 10.14
C LYS A 238 -6.12 24.56 8.93
N HIS A 239 -7.06 23.67 9.21
CA HIS A 239 -7.70 22.80 8.21
C HIS A 239 -8.33 23.60 7.06
N ASP A 240 -9.01 24.71 7.37
CA ASP A 240 -9.65 25.57 6.34
C ASP A 240 -8.64 26.20 5.37
N ALA A 241 -7.47 26.60 5.86
CA ALA A 241 -6.42 27.17 5.01
C ALA A 241 -5.82 26.11 4.08
N SER A 242 -5.61 24.90 4.59
CA SER A 242 -5.16 23.73 3.82
C SER A 242 -6.18 23.35 2.73
N ARG A 243 -7.47 23.33 3.09
CA ARG A 243 -8.58 23.06 2.17
C ARG A 243 -8.65 24.09 1.04
N LYS A 244 -8.66 25.38 1.37
CA LYS A 244 -8.71 26.48 0.39
C LYS A 244 -7.54 26.42 -0.59
N HIS A 245 -6.33 26.16 -0.09
CA HIS A 245 -5.15 26.03 -0.93
C HIS A 245 -5.30 24.90 -1.96
N LYS A 246 -5.64 23.68 -1.50
CA LYS A 246 -5.79 22.53 -2.39
C LYS A 246 -6.87 22.76 -3.45
N ILE A 247 -8.04 23.28 -3.06
CA ILE A 247 -9.11 23.63 -4.00
C ILE A 247 -8.59 24.59 -5.07
N SER A 248 -7.99 25.71 -4.67
CA SER A 248 -7.48 26.71 -5.61
C SER A 248 -6.44 26.14 -6.58
N VAL A 249 -5.52 25.31 -6.09
CA VAL A 249 -4.51 24.64 -6.94
C VAL A 249 -5.19 23.69 -7.94
N ILE A 250 -6.10 22.84 -7.47
CA ILE A 250 -6.80 21.87 -8.32
C ILE A 250 -7.59 22.59 -9.41
N GLU A 251 -8.30 23.67 -9.05
CA GLU A 251 -9.04 24.48 -10.01
C GLU A 251 -8.15 25.15 -11.04
N ASN A 252 -6.97 25.65 -10.65
CA ASN A 252 -6.01 26.20 -11.58
C ASN A 252 -5.53 25.13 -12.57
N ILE A 253 -5.18 23.93 -12.08
CA ILE A 253 -4.78 22.81 -12.95
C ILE A 253 -5.91 22.45 -13.94
N LEU A 254 -7.14 22.34 -13.45
CA LEU A 254 -8.32 22.06 -14.29
C LEU A 254 -8.56 23.14 -15.35
N THR A 255 -8.29 24.40 -15.02
CA THR A 255 -8.51 25.56 -15.89
C THR A 255 -7.47 25.63 -17.01
N TYR A 256 -6.19 25.38 -16.70
CA TYR A 256 -5.11 25.46 -17.68
C TYR A 256 -4.96 24.19 -18.53
N ALA A 257 -5.54 23.07 -18.09
CA ALA A 257 -5.64 21.87 -18.91
C ALA A 257 -6.70 22.03 -20.02
N SER A 258 -6.46 21.41 -21.17
CA SER A 258 -7.43 21.32 -22.26
C SER A 258 -8.75 20.74 -21.77
N ILE A 259 -9.86 21.28 -22.28
CA ILE A 259 -11.22 20.88 -21.87
C ILE A 259 -11.52 19.40 -22.17
N LYS A 260 -10.80 18.80 -23.12
CA LYS A 260 -10.91 17.37 -23.46
C LYS A 260 -10.25 16.46 -22.42
N GLN A 261 -9.30 16.97 -21.65
CA GLN A 261 -8.56 16.19 -20.67
C GLN A 261 -9.42 15.93 -19.44
N LYS A 262 -9.38 14.69 -18.97
CA LYS A 262 -10.08 14.22 -17.77
C LYS A 262 -9.07 13.94 -16.66
N PHE A 263 -9.57 13.97 -15.43
CA PHE A 263 -8.76 13.93 -14.23
C PHE A 263 -9.09 12.72 -13.36
N VAL A 264 -8.06 12.05 -12.88
CA VAL A 264 -8.16 11.10 -11.78
C VAL A 264 -7.60 11.75 -10.53
N MET A 265 -8.36 11.69 -9.44
CA MET A 265 -7.94 12.26 -8.16
C MET A 265 -7.64 11.15 -7.16
N VAL A 266 -6.48 11.18 -6.52
CA VAL A 266 -6.07 10.20 -5.51
C VAL A 266 -5.67 10.92 -4.24
N GLY A 267 -6.30 10.59 -3.12
CA GLY A 267 -6.06 11.26 -1.84
C GLY A 267 -6.33 10.35 -0.66
N ASP A 268 -6.17 10.91 0.53
CA ASP A 268 -6.11 10.17 1.79
C ASP A 268 -7.29 10.48 2.71
N SER A 269 -7.85 9.45 3.33
CA SER A 269 -8.93 9.59 4.31
C SER A 269 -8.48 10.28 5.60
N GLY A 270 -7.17 10.31 5.87
CA GLY A 270 -6.57 11.08 6.96
C GLY A 270 -6.68 12.60 6.75
N GLU A 271 -6.86 13.05 5.50
CA GLU A 271 -7.00 14.46 5.13
C GLU A 271 -8.44 14.84 4.80
N LEU A 272 -8.65 16.12 4.46
CA LEU A 272 -9.91 16.64 3.90
C LEU A 272 -10.09 16.31 2.41
N ASP A 273 -9.33 15.37 1.87
CA ASP A 273 -9.36 15.01 0.45
C ASP A 273 -10.74 14.53 -0.01
N PRO A 274 -11.50 13.70 0.75
CA PRO A 274 -12.87 13.36 0.38
C PRO A 274 -13.74 14.61 0.17
N GLU A 275 -13.70 15.56 1.11
CA GLU A 275 -14.51 16.77 1.05
C GLU A 275 -14.10 17.70 -0.10
N ILE A 276 -12.79 17.84 -0.31
CA ILE A 276 -12.22 18.65 -1.40
C ILE A 276 -12.60 18.04 -2.75
N TYR A 277 -12.37 16.74 -2.94
CA TYR A 277 -12.64 16.06 -4.19
C TYR A 277 -14.13 15.96 -4.50
N GLY A 278 -14.97 15.79 -3.48
CA GLY A 278 -16.41 15.88 -3.63
C GLY A 278 -16.86 17.26 -4.11
N GLU A 279 -16.28 18.34 -3.58
CA GLU A 279 -16.57 19.71 -4.05
C GLU A 279 -16.15 19.91 -5.52
N ILE A 280 -14.92 19.52 -5.86
CA ILE A 280 -14.38 19.61 -7.22
C ILE A 280 -15.22 18.78 -8.21
N ALA A 281 -15.61 17.56 -7.84
CA ALA A 281 -16.40 16.70 -8.70
C ALA A 281 -17.82 17.21 -8.95
N ARG A 282 -18.43 17.88 -7.96
CA ARG A 282 -19.71 18.57 -8.16
C ARG A 282 -19.58 19.78 -9.09
N LYS A 283 -18.48 20.53 -8.98
CA LYS A 283 -18.24 21.73 -9.79
C LYS A 283 -17.81 21.42 -11.22
N TYR A 284 -17.07 20.34 -11.44
CA TYR A 284 -16.53 19.93 -12.75
C TYR A 284 -16.84 18.46 -13.07
N PRO A 285 -18.11 18.02 -13.08
CA PRO A 285 -18.49 16.61 -13.16
C PRO A 285 -17.98 15.93 -14.43
N ASP A 286 -17.97 16.66 -15.55
CA ASP A 286 -17.46 16.14 -16.82
C ASP A 286 -15.94 16.08 -16.88
N ARG A 287 -15.22 16.83 -16.04
CA ARG A 287 -13.75 16.81 -16.03
C ARG A 287 -13.20 15.69 -15.15
N ILE A 288 -13.97 15.21 -14.16
CA ILE A 288 -13.52 14.17 -13.23
C ILE A 288 -13.88 12.77 -13.77
N LYS A 289 -12.84 11.99 -14.06
CA LYS A 289 -12.97 10.61 -14.51
C LYS A 289 -13.26 9.67 -13.35
N MET A 290 -12.45 9.75 -12.29
CA MET A 290 -12.51 8.86 -11.13
C MET A 290 -11.83 9.51 -9.91
N ILE A 291 -12.28 9.16 -8.72
CA ILE A 291 -11.72 9.58 -7.44
C ILE A 291 -11.40 8.34 -6.60
N PHE A 292 -10.18 8.25 -6.10
CA PHE A 292 -9.73 7.18 -5.22
C PHE A 292 -9.35 7.76 -3.86
N ILE A 293 -9.98 7.27 -2.79
CA ILE A 293 -9.65 7.65 -1.41
C ILE A 293 -8.98 6.47 -0.71
N ARG A 294 -7.69 6.61 -0.39
CA ARG A 294 -6.95 5.64 0.39
C ARG A 294 -7.41 5.70 1.85
N ILE A 295 -7.74 4.56 2.43
CA ILE A 295 -8.09 4.41 3.84
C ILE A 295 -6.81 4.32 4.65
N VAL A 296 -6.48 5.40 5.36
CA VAL A 296 -5.33 5.48 6.25
C VAL A 296 -5.71 4.93 7.64
N PRO A 297 -5.00 3.91 8.18
CA PRO A 297 -5.23 3.43 9.54
C PRO A 297 -5.13 4.56 10.57
N GLY A 298 -6.08 4.62 11.53
CA GLY A 298 -6.17 5.71 12.51
C GLY A 298 -6.76 7.03 11.97
N GLY A 299 -7.08 7.10 10.68
CA GLY A 299 -7.77 8.23 10.06
C GLY A 299 -9.28 8.30 10.36
N LYS A 300 -9.92 9.40 9.95
CA LYS A 300 -11.38 9.60 10.08
C LYS A 300 -12.14 8.81 9.01
N ASN A 301 -12.17 7.48 9.16
CA ASN A 301 -12.65 6.51 8.16
C ASN A 301 -14.15 6.17 8.28
N ASN A 302 -14.99 7.14 8.66
CA ASN A 302 -16.43 6.91 8.81
C ASN A 302 -17.12 6.86 7.43
N ASN A 303 -17.82 5.79 7.10
CA ASN A 303 -18.60 5.68 5.85
C ASN A 303 -19.56 6.85 5.64
N SER A 304 -20.25 7.30 6.70
CA SER A 304 -21.15 8.47 6.63
C SER A 304 -20.41 9.75 6.24
N ARG A 305 -19.12 9.89 6.59
CA ARG A 305 -18.29 11.04 6.17
C ARG A 305 -18.09 11.03 4.66
N PHE A 306 -17.74 9.89 4.08
CA PHE A 306 -17.53 9.77 2.64
C PHE A 306 -18.84 9.98 1.87
N GLU A 307 -19.95 9.44 2.35
CA GLU A 307 -21.28 9.68 1.78
C GLU A 307 -21.67 11.17 1.81
N ILE A 308 -21.36 11.88 2.89
CA ILE A 308 -21.57 13.33 2.98
C ILE A 308 -20.63 14.06 2.00
N ALA A 309 -19.34 13.71 1.99
CA ALA A 309 -18.34 14.35 1.16
C ALA A 309 -18.66 14.22 -0.34
N PHE A 310 -19.09 13.03 -0.77
CA PHE A 310 -19.45 12.70 -2.15
C PHE A 310 -20.95 12.77 -2.46
N ARG A 311 -21.75 13.42 -1.60
CA ARG A 311 -23.17 13.65 -1.87
C ARG A 311 -23.34 14.33 -3.24
N ASN A 312 -24.27 13.82 -4.04
CA ASN A 312 -24.55 14.28 -5.41
C ASN A 312 -23.37 14.12 -6.39
N VAL A 313 -22.37 13.31 -6.07
CA VAL A 313 -21.39 12.78 -7.02
C VAL A 313 -21.83 11.37 -7.38
N ARG A 314 -21.79 11.01 -8.67
CA ARG A 314 -22.20 9.67 -9.11
C ARG A 314 -21.35 8.60 -8.42
N GLN A 315 -21.98 7.53 -7.94
CA GLN A 315 -21.30 6.47 -7.19
C GLN A 315 -20.21 5.76 -8.00
N ASP A 316 -20.35 5.70 -9.32
CA ASP A 316 -19.35 5.10 -10.23
C ASP A 316 -18.11 5.98 -10.46
N LYS A 317 -18.09 7.19 -9.89
CA LYS A 317 -16.99 8.16 -10.03
C LYS A 317 -16.06 8.21 -8.84
N TRP A 318 -16.32 7.45 -7.78
CA TRP A 318 -15.45 7.42 -6.62
C TRP A 318 -15.45 6.07 -5.92
N LYS A 319 -14.33 5.71 -5.30
CA LYS A 319 -14.24 4.55 -4.41
C LYS A 319 -13.16 4.75 -3.35
N THR A 320 -13.33 4.05 -2.23
CA THR A 320 -12.27 3.89 -1.24
C THR A 320 -11.43 2.65 -1.52
N PHE A 321 -10.18 2.64 -1.07
CA PHE A 321 -9.30 1.47 -1.14
C PHE A 321 -8.37 1.44 0.07
N SER A 322 -7.90 0.26 0.47
CA SER A 322 -6.96 0.10 1.60
C SER A 322 -5.58 -0.37 1.14
N ASP A 323 -5.48 -0.87 -0.09
CA ASP A 323 -4.25 -1.36 -0.72
C ASP A 323 -4.20 -0.93 -2.20
N ALA A 324 -3.03 -0.53 -2.74
CA ALA A 324 -2.95 -0.04 -4.12
C ALA A 324 -3.21 -1.14 -5.16
N THR A 325 -3.16 -2.43 -4.79
CA THR A 325 -3.57 -3.52 -5.69
C THR A 325 -5.05 -3.44 -6.07
N GLU A 326 -5.87 -2.73 -5.29
CA GLU A 326 -7.26 -2.44 -5.61
C GLU A 326 -7.42 -1.36 -6.69
N LEU A 327 -6.35 -0.61 -6.99
CA LEU A 327 -6.36 0.40 -8.05
C LEU A 327 -6.30 -0.29 -9.43
N PRO A 328 -6.98 0.27 -10.44
CA PRO A 328 -6.97 -0.32 -11.77
C PRO A 328 -5.55 -0.29 -12.36
N LYS A 329 -5.14 -1.38 -13.02
CA LYS A 329 -3.81 -1.46 -13.68
C LYS A 329 -3.65 -0.49 -14.85
N LYS A 330 -4.76 -0.11 -15.48
CA LYS A 330 -4.85 0.91 -16.53
C LYS A 330 -6.04 1.81 -16.27
N LEU A 331 -5.88 3.10 -16.52
CA LEU A 331 -6.96 4.08 -16.45
C LEU A 331 -7.78 4.07 -17.74
N TYR A 332 -7.24 3.59 -18.85
CA TYR A 332 -7.96 3.45 -20.12
C TYR A 332 -8.34 1.98 -20.43
N ASN A 333 -9.63 1.75 -20.71
CA ASN A 333 -10.12 0.53 -21.35
C ASN A 333 -10.71 0.94 -22.72
N ASP A 334 -10.13 0.44 -23.81
CA ASP A 334 -10.79 0.46 -25.13
C ASP A 334 -11.89 -0.60 -25.10
N THR A 335 -13.07 -0.26 -24.61
CA THR A 335 -14.26 -1.08 -24.84
C THR A 335 -14.99 -0.54 -26.06
N ASN A 336 -14.47 -0.90 -27.25
CA ASN A 336 -15.20 -0.85 -28.52
C ASN A 336 -14.90 -2.08 -29.40
N SER A 337 -14.55 -3.24 -28.79
CA SER A 337 -14.70 -4.53 -29.47
C SER A 337 -16.09 -5.09 -29.16
N ILE A 338 -17.00 -4.82 -30.08
CA ILE A 338 -18.31 -5.46 -30.16
C ILE A 338 -18.02 -6.96 -30.31
N ASN A 339 -18.44 -7.78 -29.35
CA ASN A 339 -18.43 -9.23 -29.50
C ASN A 339 -19.50 -9.63 -30.52
N GLU A 340 -19.20 -9.55 -31.81
CA GLU A 340 -19.89 -10.36 -32.80
C GLU A 340 -19.34 -11.79 -32.71
N SER A 341 -20.06 -12.63 -31.98
CA SER A 341 -19.94 -14.08 -32.09
C SER A 341 -20.73 -14.53 -33.33
N GLY A 342 -20.12 -14.37 -34.50
CA GLY A 342 -20.53 -15.01 -35.75
C GLY A 342 -19.45 -16.01 -36.16
N GLY A 343 -19.82 -17.29 -36.26
CA GLY A 343 -18.91 -18.37 -36.63
C GLY A 343 -18.36 -18.26 -38.06
N GLY A 344 -17.25 -18.94 -38.31
CA GLY A 344 -16.73 -19.14 -39.66
C GLY A 344 -15.23 -19.38 -39.66
N ASP A 345 -14.85 -20.56 -40.13
CA ASP A 345 -13.49 -21.07 -40.31
C ASP A 345 -12.54 -20.15 -41.10
N GLY A 346 -11.24 -20.34 -40.85
CA GLY A 346 -10.29 -20.45 -41.95
C GLY A 346 -9.25 -19.34 -42.11
N ASN A 347 -8.00 -19.80 -42.09
CA ASN A 347 -6.83 -19.26 -42.79
C ASN A 347 -6.03 -18.10 -42.16
N ILE A 348 -4.80 -18.49 -41.84
CA ILE A 348 -3.60 -17.70 -41.67
C ILE A 348 -3.37 -16.86 -42.95
N HIS A 349 -3.39 -15.54 -42.82
CA HIS A 349 -2.67 -14.65 -43.73
C HIS A 349 -2.07 -13.49 -42.92
N SER A 350 -0.75 -13.46 -42.87
CA SER A 350 0.03 -12.28 -42.50
C SER A 350 -0.28 -11.15 -43.48
N VAL A 351 -0.90 -10.08 -43.01
CA VAL A 351 -0.99 -8.81 -43.74
C VAL A 351 -0.36 -7.73 -42.87
N TYR A 352 0.87 -7.35 -43.21
CA TYR A 352 1.41 -6.04 -42.86
C TYR A 352 0.53 -5.00 -43.56
N SER A 353 -0.35 -4.33 -42.83
CA SER A 353 -0.96 -3.08 -43.30
C SER A 353 -0.36 -1.91 -42.51
N ASN A 354 0.48 -1.13 -43.18
CA ASN A 354 0.79 0.23 -42.80
C ASN A 354 -0.52 1.02 -42.71
N ASN A 355 -0.93 1.36 -41.50
CA ASN A 355 -1.93 2.40 -41.28
C ASN A 355 -1.34 3.43 -40.31
N THR A 356 -0.67 4.42 -40.89
CA THR A 356 -0.63 5.77 -40.35
C THR A 356 -2.06 6.28 -40.29
N ASN A 357 -2.68 6.29 -39.10
CA ASN A 357 -3.74 7.23 -38.78
C ASN A 357 -4.04 7.32 -37.27
N ILE A 358 -3.78 8.53 -36.76
CA ILE A 358 -4.41 9.19 -35.62
C ILE A 358 -4.10 8.60 -34.24
N LEU A 359 -2.99 9.09 -33.65
CA LEU A 359 -2.82 9.19 -32.21
C LEU A 359 -3.95 10.07 -31.63
N SER A 360 -5.10 9.47 -31.32
CA SER A 360 -6.03 10.04 -30.35
C SER A 360 -5.65 9.50 -28.97
N THR A 361 -4.43 9.78 -28.51
CA THR A 361 -4.06 9.58 -27.12
C THR A 361 -4.79 10.65 -26.31
N SER A 362 -5.90 10.27 -25.68
CA SER A 362 -6.56 11.12 -24.68
C SER A 362 -5.59 11.26 -23.50
N LEU A 363 -4.81 12.34 -23.45
CA LEU A 363 -3.95 12.63 -22.29
C LEU A 363 -4.85 12.77 -21.05
N PHE A 364 -4.57 11.98 -20.02
CA PHE A 364 -5.18 12.12 -18.70
C PHE A 364 -4.21 12.80 -17.73
N TYR A 365 -4.76 13.53 -16.76
CA TYR A 365 -4.00 14.07 -15.66
C TYR A 365 -4.37 13.39 -14.36
N ILE A 366 -3.38 13.13 -13.53
CA ILE A 366 -3.58 12.58 -12.18
C ILE A 366 -3.23 13.66 -11.18
N ILE A 367 -4.20 14.01 -10.35
CA ILE A 367 -4.00 14.90 -9.20
C ILE A 367 -3.87 14.02 -7.97
N ILE A 368 -2.68 13.99 -7.40
CA ILE A 368 -2.38 13.26 -6.19
C ILE A 368 -2.33 14.28 -5.07
N SER A 369 -3.25 14.18 -4.11
CA SER A 369 -3.06 14.86 -2.84
C SER A 369 -2.04 14.08 -2.03
N VAL A 370 -0.83 14.62 -1.89
CA VAL A 370 0.22 13.98 -1.09
C VAL A 370 0.03 14.39 0.36
N LEU A 371 -0.61 13.52 1.14
CA LEU A 371 -0.39 13.42 2.58
C LEU A 371 0.94 12.69 2.79
N LEU A 372 2.04 13.42 2.80
CA LEU A 372 3.26 12.86 3.40
C LEU A 372 3.10 13.05 4.91
N THR A 373 2.38 12.15 5.61
CA THR A 373 2.54 12.11 7.07
C THR A 373 3.91 11.49 7.34
N LEU A 374 4.96 12.31 7.38
CA LEU A 374 6.23 11.94 8.00
C LEU A 374 6.02 11.93 9.52
N ILE A 375 6.01 10.74 10.12
CA ILE A 375 6.48 10.57 11.50
C ILE A 375 7.58 9.50 11.47
N TYR A 376 8.71 9.91 12.06
CA TYR A 376 10.06 9.32 12.09
C TYR A 376 10.17 7.87 12.60
N PHE A 377 11.32 7.25 12.31
CA PHE A 377 12.24 6.77 13.35
C PHE A 377 13.60 7.44 13.20
#